data_AF-A0A7C1M1G2-F1
#
_entry.id   AF-A0A7C1M1G2-F1
#
_cell.length_a   1.000
_cell.length_b   1.000
_cell.length_c   1.000
_cell.angle_alpha   90.00
_cell.angle_beta   90.00
_cell.angle_gamma   90.00
#
_symmetry.space_group_name_H-M   'P 1'
#
loop_
_entity.id
_entity.type
_entity.pdbx_description
1 polymer ?
#
loop_
_entity_poly.entity_id
_entity_poly.type
_entity_poly.pdbx_seq_one_letter_code
_entity_poly.pdbx_strand_id
1 'polypeptide(L)'
;RALDNEVVDFQGGGILPALCKFLGEPDNAGKDFTLKDLFWQIPFIHRAFCLTYKGSTELFIPLVKTRFMRKDGSKEAWFQSEIDKRYISSHTKDNVRPGFELFENNGTYEIRRKRRFKWSGRDIEDSLRNFEIYHKQIRRRIVPIYASGNRWYLKKSVKGHDKIMNSQLVLIFAAMHRLSELSRYDPILFGGHFKVNHNWLLSEFIKSAPNQFVYGVASEITGLEFIKPDAF
;
A
#
# COMPACT_ATOMS: atom_id res chain seq x y z
N ARG A 1 -19.86 -17.52 -7.02
CA ARG A 1 -20.31 -16.22 -6.43
C ARG A 1 -19.07 -15.34 -6.29
N ALA A 2 -19.20 -14.03 -6.37
CA ALA A 2 -18.06 -13.13 -6.49
C ALA A 2 -17.63 -12.56 -5.13
N LEU A 3 -16.33 -12.22 -4.96
CA LEU A 3 -15.83 -11.52 -3.76
C LEU A 3 -16.45 -10.13 -3.59
N ASP A 4 -17.04 -9.60 -4.65
CA ASP A 4 -17.86 -8.39 -4.67
C ASP A 4 -19.08 -8.47 -3.71
N ASN A 5 -19.50 -9.68 -3.34
CA ASN A 5 -20.63 -9.90 -2.44
C ASN A 5 -20.19 -10.15 -0.99
N GLU A 6 -18.88 -10.24 -0.74
CA GLU A 6 -18.36 -10.47 0.60
C GLU A 6 -18.13 -9.15 1.31
N VAL A 7 -19.07 -8.79 2.18
CA VAL A 7 -19.05 -7.53 2.94
C VAL A 7 -18.13 -7.66 4.16
N VAL A 8 -17.36 -6.60 4.38
CA VAL A 8 -16.47 -6.36 5.50
C VAL A 8 -17.01 -5.13 6.23
N ASP A 9 -17.58 -5.36 7.41
CA ASP A 9 -18.12 -4.30 8.26
C ASP A 9 -17.02 -3.77 9.19
N PHE A 10 -16.77 -2.46 9.11
CA PHE A 10 -15.89 -1.77 10.04
C PHE A 10 -16.69 -1.38 11.29
N GLN A 11 -16.64 -2.26 12.30
CA GLN A 11 -17.27 -2.02 13.59
C GLN A 11 -16.66 -0.82 14.33
N GLY A 12 -17.41 -0.21 15.24
CA GLY A 12 -16.93 0.90 16.07
C GLY A 12 -16.02 0.49 17.25
N GLY A 13 -15.84 -0.82 17.49
CA GLY A 13 -15.05 -1.36 18.60
C GLY A 13 -14.20 -2.57 18.22
N GLY A 14 -13.23 -2.90 19.08
CA GLY A 14 -12.34 -4.05 18.91
C GLY A 14 -10.94 -3.71 18.39
N ILE A 15 -10.23 -4.72 17.91
CA ILE A 15 -8.80 -4.61 17.53
C ILE A 15 -8.62 -3.74 16.29
N LEU A 16 -9.47 -3.89 15.27
CA LEU A 16 -9.35 -3.13 14.01
C LEU A 16 -9.52 -1.61 14.24
N PRO A 17 -10.54 -1.11 14.96
CA PRO A 17 -10.63 0.31 15.31
C PRO A 17 -9.49 0.80 16.19
N ALA A 18 -9.03 -0.01 17.15
CA ALA A 18 -7.87 0.33 17.97
C ALA A 18 -6.59 0.49 17.14
N LEU A 19 -6.39 -0.38 16.14
CA LEU A 19 -5.28 -0.28 15.17
C LEU A 19 -5.40 0.99 14.32
N CYS A 20 -6.59 1.32 13.81
CA CYS A 20 -6.83 2.57 13.09
C CYS A 20 -6.46 3.79 13.94
N LYS A 21 -6.91 3.82 15.21
CA LYS A 21 -6.60 4.90 16.16
C LYS A 21 -5.10 5.00 16.43
N PHE A 22 -4.42 3.88 16.65
CA PHE A 22 -2.97 3.84 16.86
C PHE A 22 -2.21 4.42 15.66
N LEU A 23 -2.64 4.10 14.44
CA LEU A 23 -2.02 4.58 13.21
C LEU A 23 -2.48 5.99 12.78
N GLY A 24 -3.42 6.63 13.50
CA GLY A 24 -4.00 7.91 13.09
C GLY A 24 -4.73 7.83 11.74
N GLU A 25 -5.44 6.73 11.52
CA GLU A 25 -6.18 6.42 10.30
C GLU A 25 -7.71 6.48 10.53
N PRO A 26 -8.52 6.68 9.47
CA PRO A 26 -9.96 6.65 9.59
C PRO A 26 -10.44 5.30 10.17
N ASP A 27 -11.26 5.33 11.21
CA ASP A 27 -11.85 4.12 11.78
C ASP A 27 -12.90 3.48 10.85
N ASN A 28 -13.50 4.29 9.97
CA ASN A 28 -14.60 3.90 9.07
C ASN A 28 -15.77 3.22 9.80
N ALA A 29 -16.00 3.56 11.06
CA ALA A 29 -17.05 2.93 11.86
C ALA A 29 -18.41 3.03 11.14
N GLY A 30 -19.11 1.90 11.01
CA GLY A 30 -20.42 1.80 10.36
C GLY A 30 -20.38 1.90 8.84
N LYS A 31 -19.21 1.74 8.20
CA LYS A 31 -19.09 1.65 6.75
C LYS A 31 -18.85 0.21 6.31
N ASP A 32 -19.52 -0.13 5.23
CA ASP A 32 -19.35 -1.42 4.55
C ASP A 32 -18.42 -1.29 3.35
N PHE A 33 -17.48 -2.22 3.27
CA PHE A 33 -16.63 -2.42 2.10
C PHE A 33 -16.68 -3.88 1.66
N THR A 34 -16.43 -4.13 0.39
CA THR A 34 -16.33 -5.51 -0.10
C THR A 34 -14.89 -6.02 0.02
N LEU A 35 -14.70 -7.34 0.07
CA LEU A 35 -13.34 -7.92 -0.04
C LEU A 35 -12.65 -7.47 -1.33
N LYS A 36 -13.40 -7.26 -2.41
CA LYS A 36 -12.86 -6.66 -3.64
C LYS A 36 -12.34 -5.24 -3.43
N ASP A 37 -13.09 -4.38 -2.73
CA ASP A 37 -12.65 -3.02 -2.43
C ASP A 37 -11.33 -3.03 -1.64
N LEU A 38 -11.22 -3.94 -0.65
CA LEU A 38 -10.00 -4.11 0.14
C LEU A 38 -8.84 -4.63 -0.73
N PHE A 39 -9.06 -5.70 -1.51
CA PHE A 39 -8.01 -6.31 -2.32
C PHE A 39 -7.49 -5.40 -3.43
N TRP A 40 -8.33 -4.53 -3.98
CA TRP A 40 -7.89 -3.52 -4.94
C TRP A 40 -6.86 -2.55 -4.36
N GLN A 41 -6.89 -2.36 -3.04
CA GLN A 41 -6.05 -1.42 -2.28
C GLN A 41 -4.77 -2.07 -1.72
N ILE A 42 -4.48 -3.33 -2.07
CA ILE A 42 -3.32 -4.08 -1.54
C ILE A 42 -2.29 -4.36 -2.65
N PRO A 43 -1.08 -3.76 -2.60
CA PRO A 43 -0.09 -3.88 -3.68
C PRO A 43 0.53 -5.27 -3.84
N PHE A 44 0.73 -6.04 -2.76
CA PHE A 44 1.42 -7.34 -2.86
C PHE A 44 0.59 -8.42 -3.58
N ILE A 45 -0.72 -8.24 -3.72
CA ILE A 45 -1.60 -9.08 -4.55
C ILE A 45 -2.05 -8.37 -5.83
N HIS A 46 -1.49 -7.21 -6.16
CA HIS A 46 -1.99 -6.34 -7.22
C HIS A 46 -2.07 -7.06 -8.57
N ARG A 47 -1.05 -7.86 -8.89
CA ARG A 47 -1.00 -8.63 -10.14
C ARG A 47 -2.13 -9.66 -10.20
N ALA A 48 -2.31 -10.45 -9.15
CA ALA A 48 -3.41 -11.42 -9.08
C ALA A 48 -4.77 -10.72 -9.15
N PHE A 49 -4.90 -9.54 -8.53
CA PHE A 49 -6.12 -8.74 -8.60
C PHE A 49 -6.44 -8.34 -10.05
N CYS A 50 -5.49 -7.73 -10.77
CA CYS A 50 -5.69 -7.27 -12.15
C CYS A 50 -6.02 -8.41 -13.12
N LEU A 51 -5.48 -9.61 -12.87
CA LEU A 51 -5.74 -10.77 -13.70
C LEU A 51 -7.08 -11.44 -13.38
N THR A 52 -7.52 -11.37 -12.12
CA THR A 52 -8.84 -11.83 -11.68
C THR A 52 -9.94 -10.88 -12.16
N TYR A 53 -9.72 -9.57 -12.03
CA TYR A 53 -10.68 -8.53 -12.38
C TYR A 53 -10.24 -7.74 -13.61
N LYS A 54 -10.23 -8.42 -14.76
CA LYS A 54 -9.88 -7.83 -16.06
C LYS A 54 -10.69 -6.55 -16.31
N GLY A 55 -10.01 -5.49 -16.77
CA GLY A 55 -10.62 -4.18 -17.02
C GLY A 55 -10.74 -3.28 -15.79
N SER A 56 -10.39 -3.75 -14.59
CA SER A 56 -10.27 -2.87 -13.44
C SER A 56 -9.08 -1.93 -13.61
N THR A 57 -9.26 -0.67 -13.21
CA THR A 57 -8.17 0.31 -13.21
C THR A 57 -7.04 -0.20 -12.31
N GLU A 58 -5.86 -0.43 -12.90
CA GLU A 58 -4.67 -0.73 -12.11
C GLU A 58 -4.43 0.41 -11.12
N LEU A 59 -4.07 0.12 -9.88
CA LEU A 59 -3.92 1.14 -8.85
C LEU A 59 -2.46 1.44 -8.51
N PHE A 60 -1.56 0.48 -8.70
CA PHE A 60 -0.18 0.60 -8.23
C PHE A 60 0.82 0.66 -9.39
N ILE A 61 1.85 1.50 -9.22
CA ILE A 61 3.02 1.54 -10.09
C ILE A 61 4.22 1.06 -9.27
N PRO A 62 4.94 0.01 -9.68
CA PRO A 62 6.17 -0.39 -8.99
C PRO A 62 7.26 0.67 -9.16
N LEU A 63 8.00 0.89 -8.10
CA LEU A 63 9.05 1.88 -8.00
C LEU A 63 10.43 1.20 -7.93
N VAL A 64 11.43 1.87 -8.51
CA VAL A 64 12.81 1.39 -8.56
C VAL A 64 13.73 2.45 -7.98
N LYS A 65 14.84 2.02 -7.35
CA LYS A 65 15.87 2.88 -6.75
C LYS A 65 15.29 4.02 -5.91
N THR A 66 14.40 3.63 -5.01
CA THR A 66 13.72 4.54 -4.10
C THR A 66 14.69 5.15 -3.10
N ARG A 67 14.60 6.47 -2.91
CA ARG A 67 15.56 7.24 -2.11
C ARG A 67 14.97 8.54 -1.57
N PHE A 68 15.53 9.00 -0.45
CA PHE A 68 15.31 10.37 0.02
C PHE A 68 16.49 11.24 -0.40
N MET A 69 16.20 12.28 -1.15
CA MET A 69 17.18 13.23 -1.69
C MET A 69 17.20 14.48 -0.82
N ARG A 70 18.37 15.12 -0.74
CA ARG A 70 18.53 16.48 -0.21
C ARG A 70 19.12 17.35 -1.29
N LYS A 71 18.62 18.58 -1.44
CA LYS A 71 19.17 19.56 -2.38
C LYS A 71 20.51 20.09 -1.87
N ASP A 72 21.51 20.10 -2.74
CA ASP A 72 22.82 20.66 -2.42
C ASP A 72 22.74 22.15 -2.08
N GLY A 73 23.52 22.57 -1.08
CA GLY A 73 23.48 23.94 -0.55
C GLY A 73 22.19 24.30 0.20
N SER A 74 21.23 23.37 0.34
CA SER A 74 19.96 23.59 1.01
C SER A 74 19.70 22.55 2.10
N LYS A 75 18.75 22.86 3.00
CA LYS A 75 18.19 21.91 3.95
C LYS A 75 16.93 21.23 3.42
N GLU A 76 16.51 21.52 2.19
CA GLU A 76 15.33 20.90 1.59
C GLU A 76 15.60 19.45 1.18
N ALA A 77 14.75 18.54 1.63
CA ALA A 77 14.79 17.13 1.30
C ALA A 77 13.42 16.60 0.83
N TRP A 78 13.41 15.50 0.08
CA TRP A 78 12.22 14.89 -0.49
C TRP A 78 12.40 13.41 -0.85
N PHE A 79 11.28 12.73 -1.07
CA PHE A 79 11.22 11.39 -1.66
C PHE A 79 11.34 11.44 -3.18
N GLN A 80 12.17 10.56 -3.75
CA GLN A 80 12.35 10.36 -5.18
C GLN A 80 12.48 8.87 -5.53
N SER A 81 12.01 8.49 -6.72
CA SER A 81 12.17 7.13 -7.23
C SER A 81 12.14 7.11 -8.76
N GLU A 82 12.72 6.08 -9.36
CA GLU A 82 12.59 5.78 -10.78
C GLU A 82 11.33 4.95 -11.05
N ILE A 83 10.76 5.14 -12.24
CA ILE A 83 9.66 4.34 -12.78
C ILE A 83 10.10 3.77 -14.13
N ASP A 84 9.85 2.48 -14.33
CA ASP A 84 10.08 1.83 -15.62
C ASP A 84 9.14 2.41 -16.69
N LYS A 85 9.70 2.71 -17.86
CA LYS A 85 9.00 3.28 -19.02
C LYS A 85 7.71 2.54 -19.37
N ARG A 86 7.61 1.22 -19.13
CA ARG A 86 6.39 0.44 -19.41
C ARG A 86 5.17 0.88 -18.60
N TYR A 87 5.36 1.57 -17.46
CA TYR A 87 4.28 2.12 -16.64
C TYR A 87 3.98 3.59 -16.95
N ILE A 88 4.69 4.18 -17.91
CA ILE A 88 4.49 5.55 -18.36
C ILE A 88 3.52 5.57 -19.54
N SER A 89 2.43 6.31 -19.35
CA SER A 89 1.39 6.57 -20.34
C SER A 89 1.03 8.06 -20.30
N SER A 90 0.27 8.55 -21.28
CA SER A 90 -0.23 9.93 -21.30
C SER A 90 -0.97 10.32 -20.03
N HIS A 91 -1.67 9.37 -19.40
CA HIS A 91 -2.43 9.58 -18.17
C HIS A 91 -1.59 9.44 -16.88
N THR A 92 -0.40 8.86 -16.95
CA THR A 92 0.43 8.60 -15.76
C THR A 92 0.76 9.89 -15.03
N LYS A 93 1.03 10.98 -15.76
CA LYS A 93 1.34 12.30 -15.18
C LYS A 93 0.20 12.86 -14.31
N ASP A 94 -1.05 12.59 -14.68
CA ASP A 94 -2.21 13.04 -13.92
C ASP A 94 -2.52 12.09 -12.76
N ASN A 95 -2.37 10.79 -12.98
CA ASN A 95 -2.61 9.77 -11.95
C ASN A 95 -1.64 9.85 -10.76
N VAL A 96 -0.43 10.39 -10.94
CA VAL A 96 0.51 10.60 -9.83
C VAL A 96 0.24 11.90 -9.05
N ARG A 97 -0.63 12.78 -9.55
CA ARG A 97 -1.08 13.99 -8.84
C ARG A 97 -2.28 13.66 -7.95
N PRO A 98 -2.56 14.45 -6.90
CA PRO A 98 -1.69 15.50 -6.35
C PRO A 98 -0.48 14.90 -5.62
N GLY A 99 0.51 15.76 -5.34
CA GLY A 99 1.62 15.43 -4.45
C GLY A 99 2.89 14.92 -5.11
N PHE A 100 2.85 14.38 -6.33
CA PHE A 100 4.05 13.98 -7.07
C PHE A 100 4.18 14.70 -8.41
N GLU A 101 5.41 14.73 -8.91
CA GLU A 101 5.82 15.22 -10.22
C GLU A 101 6.50 14.07 -10.93
N LEU A 102 6.15 13.84 -12.19
CA LEU A 102 6.84 12.91 -13.09
C LEU A 102 7.66 13.75 -14.07
N PHE A 103 8.93 13.42 -14.22
CA PHE A 103 9.85 14.06 -15.16
C PHE A 103 10.82 13.04 -15.75
N GLU A 104 11.42 13.39 -16.89
CA GLU A 104 12.46 12.59 -17.52
C GLU A 104 13.82 13.19 -17.17
N ASN A 105 14.79 12.34 -16.83
CA ASN A 105 16.14 12.71 -16.45
C ASN A 105 17.11 11.70 -17.08
N ASN A 106 17.93 12.14 -18.03
CA ASN A 106 18.93 11.32 -18.72
C ASN A 106 18.39 9.96 -19.23
N GLY A 107 17.21 9.96 -19.88
CA GLY A 107 16.58 8.75 -20.42
C GLY A 107 15.90 7.85 -19.38
N THR A 108 15.86 8.26 -18.10
CA THR A 108 15.09 7.59 -17.05
C THR A 108 13.88 8.42 -16.65
N TYR A 109 12.76 7.76 -16.32
CA TYR A 109 11.58 8.45 -15.79
C TYR A 109 11.65 8.45 -14.26
N GLU A 110 11.62 9.64 -13.68
CA GLU A 110 11.70 9.83 -12.24
C GLU A 110 10.41 10.47 -11.71
N ILE A 111 9.98 10.00 -10.54
CA ILE A 111 8.99 10.69 -9.73
C ILE A 111 9.63 11.33 -8.52
N ARG A 112 9.19 12.52 -8.18
CA ARG A 112 9.50 13.14 -6.88
C ARG A 112 8.25 13.65 -6.21
N ARG A 113 8.24 13.59 -4.88
CA ARG A 113 7.21 14.26 -4.08
C ARG A 113 7.41 15.77 -4.16
N LYS A 114 6.34 16.53 -4.35
CA LYS A 114 6.34 18.01 -4.40
C LYS A 114 6.68 18.62 -3.05
N ARG A 115 6.06 18.11 -1.99
CA ARG A 115 6.30 18.56 -0.61
C ARG A 115 7.75 18.27 -0.23
N ARG A 116 8.39 19.26 0.38
CA ARG A 116 9.73 19.17 0.97
C ARG A 116 9.64 19.09 2.49
N PHE A 117 10.71 18.60 3.11
CA PHE A 117 10.94 18.70 4.56
C PHE A 117 12.37 19.20 4.80
N LYS A 118 12.65 19.66 6.02
CA LYS A 118 13.96 20.17 6.41
C LYS A 118 14.82 19.00 6.91
N TRP A 119 16.03 18.87 6.37
CA TRP A 119 17.04 17.91 6.80
C TRP A 119 18.41 18.59 6.91
N SER A 120 19.03 18.46 8.08
CA SER A 120 20.30 19.09 8.45
C SER A 120 21.15 18.11 9.24
N GLY A 121 22.32 17.73 8.71
CA GLY A 121 23.24 16.84 9.41
C GLY A 121 23.79 17.41 10.73
N ARG A 122 23.65 18.72 10.98
CA ARG A 122 24.03 19.37 12.25
C ARG A 122 22.97 19.26 13.34
N ASP A 123 21.71 19.02 12.96
CA ASP A 123 20.57 18.99 13.86
C ASP A 123 19.74 17.76 13.50
N ILE A 124 20.28 16.61 13.90
CA ILE A 124 19.75 15.31 13.50
C ILE A 124 18.39 15.04 14.14
N GLU A 125 18.17 15.50 15.37
CA GLU A 125 16.93 15.27 16.10
C GLU A 125 15.75 16.01 15.47
N ASP A 126 15.89 17.31 15.15
CA ASP A 126 14.85 18.04 14.40
C ASP A 126 14.65 17.44 13.00
N SER A 127 15.73 16.96 12.37
CA SER A 127 15.67 16.33 11.05
C SER A 127 14.89 15.02 11.06
N LEU A 128 15.10 14.17 12.08
CA LEU A 128 14.36 12.92 12.28
C LEU A 128 12.87 13.21 12.53
N ARG A 129 12.55 14.17 13.40
CA ARG A 129 11.17 14.59 13.66
C ARG A 129 10.46 15.09 12.39
N ASN A 130 11.14 15.93 11.61
CA ASN A 130 10.61 16.41 10.33
C ASN A 130 10.43 15.28 9.31
N PHE A 131 11.35 14.32 9.29
CA PHE A 131 11.27 13.13 8.45
C PHE A 131 10.09 12.24 8.84
N GLU A 132 9.85 11.99 10.13
CA GLU A 132 8.71 11.21 10.60
C GLU A 132 7.37 11.84 10.20
N ILE A 133 7.21 13.15 10.40
CA ILE A 133 6.01 13.89 9.98
C ILE A 133 5.83 13.78 8.46
N TYR A 134 6.93 13.92 7.71
CA TYR A 134 6.92 13.76 6.27
C TYR A 134 6.51 12.34 5.84
N HIS A 135 7.06 11.32 6.49
CA HIS A 135 6.86 9.90 6.18
C HIS A 135 5.43 9.45 6.51
N LYS A 136 4.88 9.85 7.67
CA LYS A 136 3.48 9.60 8.06
C LYS A 136 2.48 10.06 6.99
N GLN A 137 2.79 11.12 6.25
CA GLN A 137 1.94 11.61 5.17
C GLN A 137 2.14 10.87 3.84
N ILE A 138 3.37 10.43 3.53
CA ILE A 138 3.65 9.75 2.25
C ILE A 138 3.24 8.29 2.25
N ARG A 139 3.23 7.62 3.41
CA ARG A 139 3.02 6.16 3.53
C ARG A 139 1.67 5.65 2.98
N ARG A 140 0.66 6.53 2.82
CA ARG A 140 -0.63 6.18 2.18
C ARG A 140 -0.53 6.10 0.65
N ARG A 141 0.51 6.72 0.07
CA ARG A 141 0.76 6.81 -1.36
C ARG A 141 1.92 5.92 -1.77
N ILE A 142 2.96 5.87 -0.95
CA ILE A 142 4.16 5.09 -1.21
C ILE A 142 4.17 3.94 -0.23
N VAL A 143 4.12 2.73 -0.77
CA VAL A 143 3.81 1.52 -0.02
C VAL A 143 4.91 0.48 -0.24
N PRO A 144 5.76 0.22 0.75
CA PRO A 144 6.72 -0.87 0.68
C PRO A 144 6.00 -2.21 0.86
N ILE A 145 6.50 -3.27 0.22
CA ILE A 145 6.03 -4.64 0.44
C ILE A 145 7.18 -5.55 0.85
N TYR A 146 6.87 -6.54 1.67
CA TYR A 146 7.82 -7.59 2.01
C TYR A 146 8.05 -8.51 0.79
N ALA A 147 9.27 -8.52 0.26
CA ALA A 147 9.65 -9.33 -0.89
C ALA A 147 11.16 -9.64 -0.87
N SER A 148 11.61 -10.48 -1.81
CA SER A 148 13.04 -10.62 -2.14
C SER A 148 13.54 -9.30 -2.72
N GLY A 149 14.33 -8.57 -1.93
CA GLY A 149 14.76 -7.21 -2.22
C GLY A 149 13.75 -6.11 -1.87
N ASN A 150 14.20 -4.87 -1.94
CA ASN A 150 13.40 -3.72 -1.57
C ASN A 150 12.38 -3.36 -2.68
N ARG A 151 11.07 -3.50 -2.41
CA ARG A 151 10.00 -3.25 -3.41
C ARG A 151 8.98 -2.26 -2.90
N TRP A 152 8.91 -1.12 -3.57
CA TRP A 152 8.01 -0.02 -3.23
C TRP A 152 7.01 0.19 -4.36
N TYR A 153 5.80 0.62 -4.01
CA TYR A 153 4.74 0.91 -4.97
C TYR A 153 4.18 2.31 -4.73
N LEU A 154 3.90 3.03 -5.81
CA LEU A 154 3.09 4.24 -5.78
C LEU A 154 1.63 3.88 -6.05
N LYS A 155 0.75 4.20 -5.10
CA LYS A 155 -0.72 4.20 -5.26
C LYS A 155 -1.13 5.42 -6.09
N LYS A 156 -1.77 5.19 -7.24
CA LYS A 156 -2.30 6.23 -8.14
C LYS A 156 -3.54 6.93 -7.53
N SER A 157 -3.78 8.16 -7.96
CA SER A 157 -5.03 8.89 -7.71
C SER A 157 -5.94 8.72 -8.90
N VAL A 158 -6.69 7.62 -8.88
CA VAL A 158 -7.72 7.32 -9.88
C VAL A 158 -9.10 7.39 -9.23
N LYS A 159 -10.17 7.48 -10.02
CA LYS A 159 -11.53 7.53 -9.50
C LYS A 159 -11.80 6.37 -8.52
N GLY A 160 -12.30 6.69 -7.32
CA GLY A 160 -12.65 5.72 -6.28
C GLY A 160 -11.50 5.23 -5.39
N HIS A 161 -10.24 5.62 -5.67
CA HIS A 161 -9.07 5.20 -4.86
C HIS A 161 -9.13 5.67 -3.40
N ASP A 162 -9.92 6.72 -3.14
CA ASP A 162 -10.13 7.43 -1.88
C ASP A 162 -11.31 6.88 -1.07
N LYS A 163 -12.10 5.94 -1.62
CA LYS A 163 -13.16 5.23 -0.88
C LYS A 163 -12.60 4.56 0.39
N ILE A 164 -11.37 4.06 0.31
CA ILE A 164 -10.64 3.46 1.42
C ILE A 164 -9.22 4.04 1.47
N MET A 165 -8.92 4.73 2.55
CA MET A 165 -7.65 5.44 2.74
C MET A 165 -6.71 4.78 3.77
N ASN A 166 -7.14 3.69 4.37
CA ASN A 166 -6.36 2.97 5.38
C ASN A 166 -5.10 2.34 4.78
N SER A 167 -4.10 2.14 5.64
CA SER A 167 -2.86 1.46 5.30
C SER A 167 -3.08 -0.02 5.04
N GLN A 168 -2.08 -0.65 4.42
CA GLN A 168 -2.10 -2.10 4.20
C GLN A 168 -2.30 -2.90 5.49
N LEU A 169 -1.75 -2.46 6.62
CA LEU A 169 -1.88 -3.18 7.89
C LEU A 169 -3.35 -3.36 8.29
N VAL A 170 -4.10 -2.26 8.25
CA VAL A 170 -5.54 -2.25 8.53
C VAL A 170 -6.30 -3.11 7.52
N LEU A 171 -5.98 -2.98 6.23
CA LEU A 171 -6.66 -3.71 5.16
C LEU A 171 -6.39 -5.21 5.20
N ILE A 172 -5.16 -5.61 5.48
CA ILE A 172 -4.77 -7.01 5.67
C ILE A 172 -5.53 -7.58 6.86
N PHE A 173 -5.55 -6.88 8.00
CA PHE A 173 -6.29 -7.32 9.19
C PHE A 173 -7.78 -7.51 8.88
N ALA A 174 -8.42 -6.50 8.29
CA ALA A 174 -9.84 -6.52 7.98
C ALA A 174 -10.20 -7.66 7.02
N ALA A 175 -9.40 -7.86 5.96
CA ALA A 175 -9.62 -8.95 5.02
C ALA A 175 -9.38 -10.33 5.67
N MET A 176 -8.29 -10.52 6.42
CA MET A 176 -8.04 -11.79 7.13
C MET A 176 -9.13 -12.10 8.14
N HIS A 177 -9.63 -11.09 8.86
CA HIS A 177 -10.75 -11.24 9.78
C HIS A 177 -11.98 -11.78 9.06
N ARG A 178 -12.41 -11.13 7.98
CA ARG A 178 -13.56 -11.57 7.19
C ARG A 178 -13.38 -12.97 6.63
N LEU A 179 -12.20 -13.31 6.10
CA LEU A 179 -11.92 -14.66 5.61
C LEU A 179 -11.98 -15.71 6.73
N SER A 180 -11.57 -15.35 7.95
CA SER A 180 -11.66 -16.22 9.12
C SER A 180 -13.09 -16.41 9.61
N GLU A 181 -13.96 -15.41 9.47
CA GLU A 181 -15.39 -15.57 9.72
C GLU A 181 -16.02 -16.51 8.70
N LEU A 182 -15.73 -16.31 7.41
CA LEU A 182 -16.22 -17.18 6.34
C LEU A 182 -15.78 -18.63 6.55
N SER A 183 -14.52 -18.87 6.93
CA SER A 183 -14.05 -20.24 7.18
C SER A 183 -14.72 -20.91 8.39
N ARG A 184 -15.16 -20.13 9.39
CA ARG A 184 -15.83 -20.64 10.60
C ARG A 184 -17.33 -20.83 10.41
N TYR A 185 -18.00 -19.85 9.83
CA TYR A 185 -19.46 -19.78 9.82
C TYR A 185 -20.08 -20.17 8.47
N ASP A 186 -19.33 -20.05 7.37
CA ASP A 186 -19.80 -20.46 6.04
C ASP A 186 -18.68 -21.12 5.19
N PRO A 187 -18.15 -22.28 5.63
CA PRO A 187 -17.03 -22.94 4.96
C PRO A 187 -17.37 -23.43 3.56
N ILE A 188 -18.65 -23.72 3.28
CA ILE A 188 -19.11 -24.15 1.95
C ILE A 188 -19.05 -22.98 0.97
N LEU A 189 -19.55 -21.80 1.37
CA LEU A 189 -19.40 -20.58 0.57
C LEU A 189 -17.93 -20.23 0.37
N PHE A 190 -17.12 -20.30 1.44
CA PHE A 190 -15.70 -20.02 1.36
C PHE A 190 -14.98 -20.95 0.36
N GLY A 191 -15.21 -22.27 0.46
CA GLY A 191 -14.68 -23.24 -0.50
C GLY A 191 -15.17 -23.02 -1.93
N GLY A 192 -16.39 -22.50 -2.10
CA GLY A 192 -16.94 -22.11 -3.40
C GLY A 192 -16.13 -21.01 -4.10
N HIS A 193 -15.53 -20.07 -3.36
CA HIS A 193 -14.70 -19.00 -3.94
C HIS A 193 -13.39 -19.51 -4.56
N PHE A 194 -12.87 -20.66 -4.11
CA PHE A 194 -11.69 -21.31 -4.70
C PHE A 194 -11.99 -22.12 -5.97
N LYS A 195 -13.27 -22.41 -6.25
CA LYS A 195 -13.68 -23.15 -7.44
C LYS A 195 -13.94 -22.25 -8.66
N VAL A 196 -13.82 -20.93 -8.49
CA VAL A 196 -14.10 -19.92 -9.52
C VAL A 196 -12.87 -19.05 -9.79
N ASN A 197 -13.04 -18.01 -10.61
CA ASN A 197 -11.99 -17.09 -11.05
C ASN A 197 -11.23 -16.36 -9.92
N HIS A 198 -11.70 -16.42 -8.66
CA HIS A 198 -11.07 -15.77 -7.51
C HIS A 198 -10.02 -16.62 -6.80
N ASN A 199 -9.88 -17.90 -7.18
CA ASN A 199 -8.94 -18.84 -6.55
C ASN A 199 -7.53 -18.28 -6.43
N TRP A 200 -6.99 -17.76 -7.55
CA TRP A 200 -5.62 -17.28 -7.56
C TRP A 200 -5.43 -16.06 -6.66
N LEU A 201 -6.32 -15.07 -6.72
CA LEU A 201 -6.27 -13.89 -5.86
C LEU A 201 -6.34 -14.26 -4.37
N LEU A 202 -7.30 -15.12 -3.98
CA LEU A 202 -7.44 -15.57 -2.61
C LEU A 202 -6.24 -16.37 -2.13
N SER A 203 -5.76 -17.30 -2.96
CA SER A 203 -4.59 -18.12 -2.63
C SER A 203 -3.34 -17.27 -2.44
N GLU A 204 -3.12 -16.27 -3.31
CA GLU A 204 -2.00 -15.34 -3.20
C GLU A 204 -2.10 -14.46 -1.96
N PHE A 205 -3.29 -13.97 -1.63
CA PHE A 205 -3.55 -13.21 -0.41
C PHE A 205 -3.27 -14.05 0.84
N ILE A 206 -3.91 -15.22 0.98
CA ILE A 206 -3.77 -16.08 2.17
C ILE A 206 -2.32 -16.50 2.37
N LYS A 207 -1.59 -16.80 1.30
CA LYS A 207 -0.18 -17.19 1.37
C LYS A 207 0.74 -16.04 1.79
N SER A 208 0.45 -14.82 1.33
CA SER A 208 1.37 -13.67 1.47
C SER A 208 1.05 -12.78 2.66
N ALA A 209 -0.23 -12.63 3.00
CA ALA A 209 -0.73 -11.68 3.99
C ALA A 209 -0.10 -11.83 5.38
N PRO A 210 0.12 -13.04 5.95
CA PRO A 210 0.72 -13.16 7.27
C PRO A 210 2.12 -12.53 7.36
N ASN A 211 2.99 -12.83 6.39
CA ASN A 211 4.34 -12.26 6.35
C ASN A 211 4.31 -10.74 6.11
N GLN A 212 3.41 -10.27 5.25
CA GLN A 212 3.22 -8.83 5.00
C GLN A 212 2.72 -8.09 6.25
N PHE A 213 1.82 -8.72 7.02
CA PHE A 213 1.31 -8.15 8.26
C PHE A 213 2.39 -8.07 9.33
N VAL A 214 3.14 -9.16 9.55
CA VAL A 214 4.25 -9.18 10.50
C VAL A 214 5.32 -8.17 10.11
N TYR A 215 5.68 -8.09 8.82
CA TYR A 215 6.57 -7.07 8.29
C TYR A 215 6.09 -5.67 8.65
N GLY A 216 4.83 -5.33 8.35
CA GLY A 216 4.32 -3.99 8.62
C GLY A 216 4.29 -3.66 10.12
N VAL A 217 3.92 -4.62 10.98
CA VAL A 217 3.92 -4.41 12.43
C VAL A 217 5.35 -4.21 12.95
N ALA A 218 6.29 -5.05 12.52
CA ALA A 218 7.69 -4.90 12.90
C ALA A 218 8.27 -3.55 12.45
N SER A 219 7.96 -3.12 11.23
CA SER A 219 8.41 -1.83 10.69
C SER A 219 7.81 -0.65 11.47
N GLU A 220 6.53 -0.71 11.87
CA GLU A 220 5.91 0.34 12.68
C GLU A 220 6.48 0.39 14.12
N ILE A 221 6.86 -0.74 14.70
CA ILE A 221 7.47 -0.79 16.05
C ILE A 221 8.92 -0.30 16.03
N THR A 222 9.70 -0.72 15.04
CA THR A 222 11.16 -0.48 15.02
C THR A 222 11.57 0.77 14.24
N GLY A 223 10.71 1.26 13.35
CA GLY A 223 11.06 2.30 12.38
C GLY A 223 12.02 1.83 11.28
N LEU A 224 12.27 0.52 11.17
CA LEU A 224 13.18 -0.09 10.21
C LEU A 224 12.44 -0.79 9.08
N GLU A 225 13.09 -0.91 7.93
CA GLU A 225 12.63 -1.74 6.82
C GLU A 225 13.33 -3.10 6.86
N PHE A 226 12.54 -4.17 6.76
CA PHE A 226 13.04 -5.55 6.71
C PHE A 226 12.96 -6.10 5.29
N ILE A 227 14.07 -6.68 4.83
CA ILE A 227 14.16 -7.30 3.51
C ILE A 227 14.17 -8.83 3.70
N LYS A 228 13.42 -9.55 2.87
CA LYS A 228 13.53 -11.01 2.86
C LYS A 228 14.92 -11.38 2.35
N PRO A 229 15.73 -12.15 3.11
CA PRO A 229 16.99 -12.63 2.59
C PRO A 229 16.73 -13.47 1.34
N ASP A 230 17.51 -13.23 0.29
CA ASP A 230 17.48 -14.10 -0.88
C ASP A 230 17.93 -15.50 -0.42
N ALA A 231 17.21 -16.54 -0.85
CA ALA A 231 17.65 -17.90 -0.57
C ALA A 231 18.97 -18.11 -1.32
N PHE A 232 20.06 -18.27 -0.57
CA PHE A 232 21.36 -18.68 -1.09
C PHE A 232 21.30 -20.09 -1.68
#